data_AF-A0A2M7I0L7-F1
#
_entry.id   AF-A0A2M7I0L7-F1
#
_cell.length_a   1.000
_cell.length_b   1.000
_cell.length_c   1.000
_cell.angle_alpha   90.00
_cell.angle_beta   90.00
_cell.angle_gamma   90.00
#
_symmetry.space_group_name_H-M   'P 1'
#
loop_
_entity.id
_entity.type
_entity.pdbx_description
1 polymer ?
#
loop_
_entity_poly.entity_id
_entity_poly.type
_entity_poly.pdbx_seq_one_letter_code
_entity_poly.pdbx_strand_id
1 'polypeptide(L)'
;IPDIILSADLGWSLTTDWSEKYMSKMETGGNHGWDNNYTDMHGIFFAMGPNFKKGYKTGTINNIDIYPLMCKIFNISPRSNVDGKIENIEQVLINR
;
A
#
# COMPACT_ATOMS: atom_id res chain seq x y z
N ILE A 1 -18.99 -2.90 -0.41
CA ILE A 1 -18.57 -3.40 0.92
C ILE A 1 -19.80 -4.02 1.56
N PRO A 2 -19.74 -5.27 2.07
CA PRO A 2 -20.89 -5.94 2.68
C PRO A 2 -21.29 -5.30 4.01
N ASP A 3 -22.52 -5.59 4.48
CA ASP A 3 -23.05 -5.05 5.74
C ASP A 3 -22.30 -5.56 6.99
N ILE A 4 -21.71 -6.75 6.89
CA ILE A 4 -20.88 -7.35 7.93
C ILE A 4 -19.49 -7.61 7.35
N ILE A 5 -18.47 -7.10 8.04
CA ILE A 5 -17.06 -7.35 7.74
C ILE A 5 -16.45 -8.06 8.94
N LEU A 6 -15.67 -9.10 8.66
CA LEU A 6 -14.86 -9.76 9.67
C LEU A 6 -13.40 -9.45 9.39
N SER A 7 -12.70 -8.93 10.40
CA SER A 7 -11.25 -8.70 10.34
C SER A 7 -10.55 -9.78 11.15
N ALA A 8 -9.60 -10.47 10.55
CA ALA A 8 -8.78 -11.47 11.23
C ALA A 8 -7.56 -10.80 11.87
N ASP A 9 -7.09 -11.33 13.00
CA ASP A 9 -5.78 -10.99 13.52
C ASP A 9 -4.68 -11.54 12.61
N LEU A 10 -3.50 -10.92 12.64
CA LEU A 10 -2.35 -11.32 11.83
C LEU A 10 -2.04 -12.82 11.98
N GLY A 11 -1.88 -13.52 10.85
CA GLY A 11 -1.62 -14.96 10.80
C GLY A 11 -2.87 -15.84 10.83
N TRP A 12 -4.04 -15.29 11.14
CA TRP A 12 -5.32 -16.02 11.10
C TRP A 12 -6.02 -15.84 9.76
N SER A 13 -6.79 -16.85 9.36
CA SER A 13 -7.67 -16.79 8.19
C SER A 13 -9.08 -17.20 8.60
N LEU A 14 -10.08 -16.43 8.16
CA LEU A 14 -11.48 -16.75 8.38
C LEU A 14 -11.99 -17.56 7.19
N THR A 15 -12.52 -18.74 7.47
CA THR A 15 -12.98 -19.70 6.47
C THR A 15 -14.40 -20.15 6.82
N THR A 16 -15.08 -20.70 5.83
CA THR A 16 -16.29 -21.50 6.00
C THR A 16 -15.95 -22.99 5.96
N ASP A 17 -16.80 -23.86 6.49
CA ASP A 17 -16.64 -25.33 6.42
C ASP A 17 -16.42 -25.80 4.96
N TRP A 18 -17.09 -25.14 4.01
CA TRP A 18 -16.92 -25.42 2.60
C TRP A 18 -15.49 -25.12 2.14
N SER A 19 -14.99 -23.90 2.39
CA SER A 19 -13.64 -23.49 1.97
C SER A 19 -12.53 -24.20 2.75
N GLU A 20 -12.74 -24.55 4.01
CA GLU A 20 -11.76 -25.30 4.82
C GLU A 20 -11.45 -26.67 4.22
N LYS A 21 -12.46 -27.37 3.67
CA LYS A 21 -12.26 -28.67 3.01
C LYS A 21 -11.37 -28.61 1.77
N TYR A 22 -11.32 -27.46 1.11
CA TYR A 22 -10.41 -27.20 -0.02
C TYR A 22 -9.05 -26.68 0.45
N MET A 23 -9.04 -25.80 1.46
CA MET A 23 -7.84 -25.17 2.01
C MET A 23 -6.97 -26.15 2.81
N SER A 24 -7.57 -27.08 3.55
CA SER A 24 -6.85 -28.11 4.33
C SER A 24 -6.04 -29.09 3.47
N LYS A 25 -6.30 -29.12 2.15
CA LYS A 25 -5.49 -29.87 1.18
C LYS A 25 -4.36 -29.05 0.58
N MET A 26 -4.35 -27.74 0.80
CA MET A 26 -3.26 -26.86 0.40
C MET A 26 -2.34 -26.71 1.62
N GLU A 27 -1.03 -26.91 1.45
CA GLU A 27 -0.07 -26.52 2.47
C GLU A 27 -0.24 -25.01 2.70
N THR A 28 -0.65 -24.62 3.91
CA THR A 28 -0.93 -23.21 4.24
C THR A 28 0.39 -22.44 4.28
N GLY A 29 0.76 -21.84 3.15
CA GLY A 29 1.91 -20.94 3.03
C GLY A 29 1.63 -19.54 3.57
N GLY A 30 2.43 -18.57 3.15
CA GLY A 30 2.18 -17.15 3.44
C GLY A 30 0.86 -16.67 2.86
N ASN A 31 0.21 -15.73 3.55
CA ASN A 31 -1.04 -15.11 3.11
C ASN A 31 -0.95 -13.58 3.28
N HIS A 32 -2.00 -12.85 2.90
CA HIS A 32 -2.09 -11.40 3.02
C HIS A 32 -3.55 -10.93 3.15
N GLY A 33 -3.76 -9.63 3.35
CA GLY A 33 -5.10 -9.01 3.42
C GLY A 33 -5.58 -8.67 4.84
N TRP A 34 -4.70 -8.81 5.83
CA TRP A 34 -4.91 -8.25 7.17
C TRP A 34 -4.86 -6.72 7.16
N ASP A 35 -5.09 -6.12 8.33
CA ASP A 35 -4.99 -4.68 8.55
C ASP A 35 -3.68 -4.12 7.97
N ASN A 36 -3.79 -3.05 7.19
CA ASN A 36 -2.65 -2.44 6.50
C ASN A 36 -1.69 -1.72 7.44
N ASN A 37 -2.00 -1.59 8.73
CA ASN A 37 -1.10 -1.08 9.76
C ASN A 37 -0.05 -2.12 10.19
N TYR A 38 -0.23 -3.41 9.87
CA TYR A 38 0.79 -4.41 10.10
C TYR A 38 1.93 -4.24 9.10
N THR A 39 3.17 -4.17 9.59
CA THR A 39 4.36 -4.03 8.73
C THR A 39 4.54 -5.18 7.75
N ASP A 40 4.03 -6.37 8.07
CA ASP A 40 3.99 -7.53 7.16
C ASP A 40 3.14 -7.28 5.91
N MET A 41 2.17 -6.36 5.98
CA MET A 41 1.31 -5.95 4.86
C MET A 41 1.86 -4.74 4.10
N HIS A 42 2.97 -4.15 4.53
CA HIS A 42 3.56 -3.01 3.84
C HIS A 42 4.26 -3.44 2.55
N GLY A 43 4.08 -2.64 1.50
CA GLY A 43 4.86 -2.73 0.28
C GLY A 43 6.22 -2.04 0.40
N ILE A 44 7.09 -2.31 -0.57
CA ILE A 44 8.38 -1.64 -0.69
C ILE A 44 8.24 -0.46 -1.66
N PHE A 45 8.82 0.69 -1.29
CA PHE A 45 8.95 1.86 -2.17
C PHE A 45 10.42 2.19 -2.43
N PHE A 46 10.82 2.12 -3.70
CA PHE A 46 12.12 2.61 -4.17
C PHE A 46 11.90 3.54 -5.36
N ALA A 47 12.58 4.69 -5.35
CA ALA A 47 12.51 5.67 -6.42
C ALA A 47 13.90 6.18 -6.77
N MET A 48 14.18 6.30 -8.07
CA MET A 48 15.45 6.78 -8.59
C MET A 48 15.20 7.61 -9.84
N GLY A 49 15.83 8.77 -9.92
CA GLY A 49 15.71 9.65 -11.08
C GLY A 49 16.16 11.08 -10.77
N PRO A 50 16.19 11.96 -11.78
CA PRO A 50 16.67 13.34 -11.65
C PRO A 50 15.80 14.22 -10.74
N ASN A 51 14.56 13.82 -10.47
CA ASN A 51 13.63 14.53 -9.60
C ASN A 51 13.68 14.06 -8.13
N PHE A 52 14.29 12.90 -7.85
CA PHE A 52 14.34 12.32 -6.50
C PHE A 52 15.63 12.69 -5.77
N LYS A 53 15.56 12.88 -4.45
CA LYS A 53 16.75 13.05 -3.61
C LYS A 53 17.61 11.78 -3.65
N LYS A 54 18.93 11.93 -3.81
CA LYS A 54 19.87 10.80 -3.81
C LYS A 54 20.13 10.30 -2.39
N GLY A 55 20.10 8.97 -2.20
CA GLY A 55 20.39 8.34 -0.91
C GLY A 55 19.41 8.71 0.21
N TYR A 56 18.28 9.32 -0.12
CA TYR A 56 17.28 9.73 0.85
C TYR A 56 16.46 8.53 1.30
N LYS A 57 16.33 8.37 2.62
CA LYS A 57 15.44 7.39 3.25
C LYS A 57 14.26 8.14 3.83
N THR A 58 13.06 7.74 3.44
CA THR A 58 11.81 8.23 4.02
C THR A 58 11.27 7.19 5.02
N GLY A 59 10.29 7.59 5.83
CA GLY A 59 9.53 6.66 6.67
C GLY A 59 8.49 5.89 5.85
N THR A 60 7.48 5.34 6.52
CA THR A 60 6.31 4.78 5.83
C THR A 60 5.58 5.89 5.06
N ILE A 61 5.13 5.57 3.85
CA ILE A 61 4.29 6.43 3.02
C ILE A 61 2.99 5.69 2.69
N ASN A 62 1.95 6.42 2.32
CA ASN A 62 0.74 5.79 1.77
C ASN A 62 0.89 5.58 0.27
N ASN A 63 0.45 4.43 -0.23
CA ASN A 63 0.47 4.12 -1.66
C ASN A 63 -0.41 5.08 -2.49
N ILE A 64 -1.50 5.61 -1.91
CA ILE A 64 -2.40 6.56 -2.56
C ILE A 64 -1.70 7.89 -2.93
N ASP A 65 -0.64 8.26 -2.20
CA ASP A 65 0.12 9.48 -2.45
C ASP A 65 1.06 9.35 -3.67
N ILE A 66 1.27 8.13 -4.21
CA ILE A 66 2.12 7.90 -5.38
C ILE A 66 1.53 8.54 -6.64
N TYR A 67 0.20 8.52 -6.81
CA TYR A 67 -0.45 9.16 -7.96
C TYR A 67 -0.17 10.67 -8.05
N PRO A 68 -0.45 11.50 -7.02
CA PRO A 68 -0.14 12.92 -7.08
C PRO A 68 1.37 13.19 -7.20
N LEU A 69 2.24 12.34 -6.62
CA LEU A 69 3.68 12.40 -6.84
C LEU A 69 4.06 12.25 -8.32
N MET A 70 3.49 11.26 -9.01
CA MET A 70 3.72 11.06 -10.45
C MET A 70 3.22 12.27 -11.26
N CYS A 71 2.03 12.77 -10.95
CA CYS A 71 1.49 13.99 -11.58
C CYS A 71 2.46 15.17 -11.42
N LYS A 72 3.01 15.39 -10.23
CA LYS A 72 4.02 16.44 -9.97
C LYS A 72 5.28 16.25 -10.82
N ILE A 73 5.80 15.04 -10.93
CA ILE A 73 7.02 14.74 -11.71
C ILE A 73 6.81 15.00 -13.20
N PHE A 74 5.65 14.60 -13.74
CA PHE A 74 5.32 14.74 -15.17
C PHE A 74 4.68 16.09 -15.52
N ASN A 75 4.53 17.00 -14.55
CA ASN A 75 3.85 18.28 -14.72
C ASN A 75 2.42 18.12 -15.28
N ILE A 76 1.70 17.12 -14.77
CA ILE A 76 0.31 16.83 -15.10
C ILE A 76 -0.57 17.31 -13.95
N SER A 77 -1.69 17.97 -14.26
CA SER A 77 -2.69 18.30 -13.25
C SER A 77 -3.37 17.01 -12.77
N PRO A 78 -3.35 16.70 -11.45
CA PRO A 78 -4.03 15.53 -10.95
C PRO A 78 -5.55 15.66 -11.17
N ARG A 79 -6.22 14.52 -11.34
CA ARG A 79 -7.68 14.50 -11.38
C ARG A 79 -8.25 14.99 -10.03
N SER A 80 -9.41 15.63 -10.07
CA SER A 80 -10.18 15.90 -8.84
C SER A 80 -10.63 14.60 -8.16
N ASN A 81 -10.94 14.69 -6.86
CA ASN A 81 -11.47 13.59 -6.05
C ASN A 81 -10.51 12.39 -5.94
N VAL A 82 -9.24 12.66 -5.64
CA VAL A 82 -8.28 11.65 -5.21
C VAL A 82 -7.98 11.84 -3.72
N ASP A 83 -7.81 10.75 -2.99
CA ASP A 83 -7.54 10.79 -1.55
C ASP A 83 -6.07 11.11 -1.23
N GLY A 84 -5.17 10.73 -2.14
CA GLY A 84 -3.74 10.99 -2.02
C GLY A 84 -3.42 12.47 -2.12
N LYS A 85 -2.43 12.91 -1.34
CA LYS A 85 -2.02 14.31 -1.21
C LYS A 85 -0.53 14.45 -1.47
N ILE A 86 -0.15 15.42 -2.32
CA ILE A 86 1.25 15.63 -2.69
C ILE A 86 2.10 16.02 -1.47
N GLU A 87 1.49 16.74 -0.53
CA GLU A 87 2.12 17.22 0.71
C GLU A 87 2.59 16.08 1.62
N ASN A 88 2.01 14.88 1.48
CA ASN A 88 2.39 13.71 2.27
C ASN A 88 3.67 13.02 1.77
N ILE A 89 4.08 13.27 0.53
CA ILE A 89 5.13 12.50 -0.14
C ILE A 89 6.19 13.35 -0.85
N GLU A 90 5.93 14.64 -1.11
CA GLU A 90 6.85 15.50 -1.86
C GLU A 90 8.24 15.64 -1.24
N GLN A 91 8.41 15.33 0.05
CA GLN A 91 9.72 15.30 0.72
C GLN A 91 10.73 14.37 0.03
N VAL A 92 10.29 13.39 -0.77
CA VAL A 92 11.20 12.51 -1.53
C VAL A 92 11.82 13.19 -2.76
N LEU A 93 11.26 14.32 -3.20
CA LEU A 93 11.74 15.08 -4.35
C LEU A 93 12.83 16.09 -3.94
N ILE A 94 13.68 16.46 -4.91
CA ILE A 94 14.60 17.60 -4.73
C ILE A 94 13.81 18.91 -4.65
N ASN A 95 14.16 19.78 -3.68
CA ASN A 95 13.60 21.14 -3.65
C ASN A 95 14.13 21.88 -4.89
N ARG A 96 13.21 22.34 -5.75
CA ARG A 96 13.52 23.26 -6.85
C ARG A 96 12.81 24.57 -6.60
#